data_AF-A0A0T6B167-F1
#
_entry.id   AF-A0A0T6B167-F1
#
_cell.length_a   1.000
_cell.length_b   1.000
_cell.length_c   1.000
_cell.angle_alpha   90.00
_cell.angle_beta   90.00
_cell.angle_gamma   90.00
#
_symmetry.space_group_name_H-M   'P 1'
#
loop_
_entity.id
_entity.type
_entity.pdbx_description
1 polymer ?
#
loop_
_entity_poly.entity_id
_entity_poly.type
_entity_poly.pdbx_seq_one_letter_code
_entity_poly.pdbx_strand_id
1 'polypeptide(L)'
;MCEQSSAEFNNGDVVWVKLGPCWWPGEIVSFEDLPVDITESFKKPPLAVVKFFDEEKYEFVRQLTHISSYNSSKKYEYIKKGLDLYRAKHSFMEKFRGDVVMAEKKIGGDPNILNDPKLEPEKKP
;
A
#
# COMPACT_ATOMS: atom_id res chain seq x y z
N MET A 1 12.86 13.44 -15.25
CA MET A 1 13.33 12.05 -15.13
C MET A 1 13.20 11.69 -13.66
N CYS A 2 12.11 11.04 -13.22
CA CYS A 2 12.09 10.54 -11.84
C CYS A 2 13.04 9.34 -11.80
N GLU A 3 14.16 9.50 -11.10
CA GLU A 3 15.12 8.44 -10.83
C GLU A 3 14.38 7.18 -10.39
N GLN A 4 14.41 6.15 -11.24
CA GLN A 4 14.22 4.77 -10.81
C GLN A 4 15.47 4.40 -10.01
N SER A 5 15.64 5.02 -8.85
CA SER A 5 16.49 4.47 -7.82
C SER A 5 15.85 3.13 -7.47
N SER A 6 16.61 2.05 -7.56
CA SER A 6 16.26 0.77 -6.96
C SER A 6 15.92 1.05 -5.50
N ALA A 7 14.64 1.31 -5.21
CA ALA A 7 14.18 1.49 -3.85
C ALA A 7 14.35 0.12 -3.20
N GLU A 8 15.43 -0.04 -2.45
CA GLU A 8 15.62 -1.18 -1.58
C GLU A 8 14.55 -1.06 -0.50
N PHE A 9 13.45 -1.79 -0.71
CA PHE A 9 12.40 -1.93 0.29
C PHE A 9 12.90 -2.90 1.35
N ASN A 10 13.03 -2.42 2.58
CA ASN A 10 13.53 -3.18 3.70
C ASN A 10 12.38 -3.83 4.47
N ASN A 11 12.67 -4.93 5.16
CA ASN A 11 11.72 -5.54 6.08
C ASN A 11 11.23 -4.49 7.11
N GLY A 12 9.91 -4.35 7.26
CA GLY A 12 9.28 -3.33 8.10
C GLY A 12 8.96 -2.01 7.40
N ASP A 13 9.41 -1.79 6.16
CA ASP A 13 9.07 -0.57 5.42
C ASP A 13 7.58 -0.54 5.09
N VAL A 14 6.94 0.61 5.32
CA VAL A 14 5.56 0.84 4.89
C VAL A 14 5.56 1.35 3.45
N VAL A 15 4.74 0.73 2.60
CA VAL A 15 4.70 0.97 1.16
C VAL A 15 3.26 1.02 0.64
N TRP A 16 3.10 1.54 -0.57
CA TRP A 16 1.89 1.37 -1.39
C TRP A 16 2.09 0.24 -2.37
N VAL A 17 1.13 -0.66 -2.48
CA VAL A 17 1.07 -1.71 -3.50
C VAL A 17 -0.14 -1.54 -4.40
N LYS A 18 0.02 -1.80 -5.70
CA LYS A 18 -1.05 -1.62 -6.69
C LYS A 18 -1.95 -2.85 -6.76
N LEU A 19 -3.22 -2.69 -6.38
CA LEU A 19 -4.26 -3.72 -6.46
C LEU A 19 -5.31 -3.31 -7.51
N GLY A 20 -5.12 -3.74 -8.75
CA GLY A 20 -6.00 -3.36 -9.86
C GLY A 20 -6.08 -1.84 -10.05
N PRO A 21 -7.26 -1.20 -9.85
CA PRO A 21 -7.42 0.25 -9.99
C PRO A 21 -6.97 1.06 -8.76
N CYS A 22 -6.74 0.43 -7.60
CA CYS A 22 -6.39 1.11 -6.36
C CYS A 22 -4.94 0.85 -5.94
N TRP A 23 -4.45 1.72 -5.07
CA TRP A 23 -3.20 1.54 -4.36
C TRP A 23 -3.53 1.33 -2.89
N TRP A 24 -2.93 0.32 -2.28
CA TRP A 24 -3.24 -0.13 -0.93
C TRP A 24 -1.98 -0.08 -0.07
N PRO A 25 -2.06 0.42 1.18
CA PRO A 25 -0.88 0.49 2.02
C PRO A 25 -0.63 -0.85 2.73
N GLY A 26 0.63 -1.21 2.89
CA GLY A 26 1.03 -2.41 3.61
C GLY A 26 2.47 -2.33 4.08
N GLU A 27 2.91 -3.36 4.79
CA GLU A 27 4.27 -3.47 5.31
C GLU A 27 5.07 -4.50 4.53
N ILE A 28 6.33 -4.20 4.24
CA ILE A 28 7.25 -5.15 3.64
C ILE A 28 7.63 -6.21 4.66
N VAL A 29 7.53 -7.46 4.24
CA VAL A 29 8.01 -8.62 5.00
C VAL A 29 9.06 -9.37 4.19
N SER A 30 10.04 -9.97 4.86
CA SER A 30 11.03 -10.80 4.18
C SER A 30 10.36 -12.03 3.57
N PHE A 31 10.69 -12.33 2.31
CA PHE A 31 10.16 -13.54 1.65
C PHE A 31 10.57 -14.82 2.40
N GLU A 32 11.75 -14.82 3.01
CA GLU A 32 12.30 -15.94 3.79
C GLU A 32 11.58 -16.16 5.13
N ASP A 33 10.89 -15.15 5.66
CA ASP A 33 10.12 -15.23 6.91
C ASP A 33 8.71 -15.81 6.70
N LEU A 34 8.31 -16.05 5.44
CA LEU A 34 7.01 -16.62 5.12
C LEU A 34 6.98 -18.15 5.38
N PRO A 35 5.78 -18.71 5.64
CA PRO A 35 5.60 -20.16 5.73
C PRO A 35 6.20 -20.91 4.53
N VAL A 36 6.85 -22.04 4.80
CA VAL A 36 7.57 -22.85 3.80
C VAL A 36 6.68 -23.27 2.63
N ASP A 37 5.41 -23.62 2.90
CA ASP A 37 4.43 -23.98 1.87
C ASP A 37 4.21 -22.85 0.84
N ILE A 38 4.33 -21.60 1.29
CA ILE A 38 4.24 -20.42 0.42
C ILE A 38 5.54 -20.25 -0.35
N THR A 39 6.70 -20.30 0.30
CA THR A 39 7.99 -20.00 -0.35
C THR A 39 8.39 -21.05 -1.38
N GLU A 40 8.16 -22.34 -1.10
CA GLU A 40 8.45 -23.45 -2.04
C GLU A 40 7.57 -23.41 -3.29
N SER A 41 6.40 -22.78 -3.23
CA SER A 41 5.52 -22.60 -4.38
C SER A 41 6.08 -21.62 -5.43
N PHE A 42 7.13 -20.85 -5.11
CA PHE A 42 7.72 -19.86 -6.02
C PHE A 42 9.03 -20.36 -6.64
N LYS A 43 9.06 -20.47 -7.97
CA LYS A 43 10.30 -20.76 -8.73
C LYS A 43 11.37 -19.67 -8.61
N LYS A 44 10.95 -18.42 -8.38
CA LYS A 44 11.82 -17.26 -8.20
C LYS A 44 11.16 -16.35 -7.16
N PRO A 45 11.92 -15.80 -6.20
CA PRO A 45 11.37 -14.88 -5.21
C PRO A 45 10.75 -13.65 -5.90
N PRO A 46 9.66 -13.10 -5.35
CA PRO A 46 9.12 -11.81 -5.77
C PRO A 46 10.13 -10.70 -5.50
N LEU A 47 9.88 -9.52 -6.08
CA LEU A 47 10.67 -8.32 -5.80
C LEU A 47 10.47 -7.84 -4.37
N ALA A 48 9.23 -7.92 -3.88
CA ALA A 48 8.86 -7.59 -2.51
C ALA A 48 7.63 -8.40 -2.10
N VAL A 49 7.49 -8.65 -0.80
CA VAL A 49 6.27 -9.19 -0.22
C VAL A 49 5.68 -8.11 0.68
N VAL A 50 4.42 -7.77 0.45
CA VAL A 50 3.70 -6.78 1.24
C VAL A 50 2.62 -7.48 2.05
N LYS A 51 2.67 -7.37 3.37
CA LYS A 51 1.64 -7.83 4.29
C LYS A 51 0.62 -6.71 4.54
N PHE A 52 -0.67 -7.02 4.45
CA PHE A 52 -1.72 -6.07 4.82
C PHE A 52 -1.87 -5.98 6.34
N PHE A 53 -2.39 -4.84 6.81
CA PHE A 53 -2.37 -4.51 8.24
C PHE A 53 -3.47 -5.22 9.02
N ASP A 54 -4.70 -5.18 8.51
CA ASP A 54 -5.87 -5.81 9.13
C ASP A 54 -6.03 -7.29 8.72
N GLU A 55 -5.38 -7.72 7.64
CA GLU A 55 -5.54 -9.06 7.08
C GLU A 55 -4.24 -9.87 7.12
N GLU A 56 -4.34 -11.16 7.46
CA GLU A 56 -3.23 -12.12 7.31
C GLU A 56 -3.04 -12.53 5.84
N LYS A 57 -2.98 -11.53 4.96
CA LYS A 57 -2.82 -11.69 3.52
C LYS A 57 -1.55 -10.98 3.06
N TYR A 58 -0.95 -11.55 2.03
CA TYR A 58 0.28 -11.08 1.42
C TYR A 58 0.05 -10.77 -0.05
N GLU A 59 0.66 -9.69 -0.53
CA GLU A 59 0.74 -9.34 -1.93
C GLU A 59 2.17 -9.52 -2.42
N PHE A 60 2.34 -10.33 -3.46
CA PHE A 60 3.65 -10.70 -4.01
C PHE A 60 3.99 -9.81 -5.21
N VAL A 61 4.72 -8.74 -4.94
CA VAL A 61 5.06 -7.75 -5.97
C VAL A 61 6.18 -8.27 -6.85
N ARG A 62 5.96 -8.31 -8.16
CA ARG A 62 6.98 -8.72 -9.16
C ARG A 62 7.51 -7.57 -10.01
N GLN A 63 6.87 -6.40 -9.96
CA GLN A 63 7.20 -5.24 -10.80
C GLN A 63 7.37 -3.98 -9.95
N LEU A 64 8.41 -3.21 -10.21
CA LEU A 64 8.65 -1.91 -9.54
C LEU A 64 7.52 -0.90 -9.79
N THR A 65 6.78 -1.03 -10.89
CA THR A 65 5.62 -0.18 -11.21
C THR A 65 4.40 -0.46 -10.33
N HIS A 66 4.39 -1.57 -9.59
CA HIS A 66 3.30 -2.00 -8.72
C HIS A 66 3.57 -1.75 -7.24
N ILE A 67 4.68 -1.09 -6.92
CA ILE A 67 5.05 -0.73 -5.55
C ILE A 67 5.60 0.70 -5.51
N SER A 68 5.36 1.40 -4.40
CA SER A 68 5.89 2.74 -4.18
C SER A 68 6.12 2.99 -2.70
N SER A 69 7.09 3.83 -2.36
CA SER A 69 7.29 4.25 -0.96
C SER A 69 6.05 4.95 -0.41
N TYR A 70 5.71 4.70 0.86
CA TYR A 70 4.52 5.27 1.47
C TYR A 70 4.52 6.80 1.47
N ASN A 71 5.67 7.42 1.75
CA ASN A 71 5.86 8.88 1.77
C ASN A 71 6.22 9.48 0.40
N SER A 72 5.92 8.78 -0.70
CA SER A 72 6.12 9.33 -2.05
C SER A 72 5.25 10.57 -2.31
N SER A 73 5.62 11.36 -3.31
CA SER A 73 4.84 12.53 -3.77
C SER A 73 3.42 12.17 -4.22
N LYS A 74 3.16 10.89 -4.52
CA LYS A 74 1.85 10.37 -4.94
C LYS A 74 0.97 9.89 -3.78
N LYS A 75 1.46 9.93 -2.53
CA LYS A 75 0.74 9.53 -1.32
C LYS A 75 -0.70 10.05 -1.29
N TYR A 76 -0.87 11.37 -1.43
CA TYR A 76 -2.19 12.01 -1.42
C TYR A 76 -3.08 11.55 -2.58
N GLU A 77 -2.52 11.33 -3.77
CA GLU A 77 -3.28 10.80 -4.91
C GLU A 77 -3.78 9.38 -4.67
N TYR A 78 -2.94 8.52 -4.08
CA TYR A 78 -3.31 7.15 -3.74
C TYR A 78 -4.43 7.10 -2.70
N ILE A 79 -4.30 7.91 -1.64
CA ILE A 79 -5.35 8.02 -0.61
C ILE A 79 -6.63 8.57 -1.23
N LYS A 80 -6.57 9.65 -2.02
CA LYS A 80 -7.75 10.25 -2.67
C LYS A 80 -8.50 9.23 -3.54
N LYS A 81 -7.79 8.53 -4.44
CA LYS A 81 -8.39 7.50 -5.31
C LYS A 81 -9.01 6.35 -4.50
N GLY A 82 -8.34 5.90 -3.44
CA GLY A 82 -8.90 4.88 -2.56
C GLY A 82 -10.14 5.37 -1.81
N LEU A 83 -10.13 6.62 -1.32
CA LEU A 83 -11.31 7.23 -0.70
C LEU A 83 -12.47 7.40 -1.67
N ASP A 84 -12.22 7.72 -2.94
CA ASP A 84 -13.27 7.80 -3.96
C ASP A 84 -13.90 6.42 -4.23
N LEU A 85 -13.10 5.36 -4.33
CA LEU A 85 -13.62 3.99 -4.43
C LEU A 85 -14.38 3.54 -3.17
N TYR A 86 -13.91 3.94 -2.00
CA TYR A 86 -14.63 3.71 -0.73
C TYR A 86 -15.98 4.43 -0.71
N ARG A 87 -16.04 5.70 -1.12
CA ARG A 87 -17.29 6.48 -1.24
C ARG A 87 -18.25 5.89 -2.27
N ALA A 88 -17.72 5.28 -3.33
CA ALA A 88 -18.49 4.51 -4.31
C ALA A 88 -19.02 3.16 -3.78
N LYS A 89 -18.78 2.84 -2.49
CA LYS A 89 -19.28 1.66 -1.77
C LYS A 89 -18.83 0.31 -2.37
N HIS A 90 -17.61 0.27 -2.93
CA HIS A 90 -17.01 -1.01 -3.30
C HIS A 90 -16.65 -1.82 -2.05
N SER A 91 -17.18 -3.04 -1.93
CA SER A 91 -17.04 -3.89 -0.74
C SER A 91 -15.58 -4.20 -0.36
N PHE A 92 -14.66 -4.30 -1.32
CA PHE A 92 -13.25 -4.53 -1.03
C PHE A 92 -12.52 -3.33 -0.39
N MET A 93 -13.18 -2.16 -0.31
CA MET A 93 -12.59 -0.94 0.25
C MET A 93 -12.88 -0.75 1.74
N GLU A 94 -13.68 -1.61 2.38
CA GLU A 94 -14.10 -1.44 3.78
C GLU A 94 -12.92 -1.24 4.74
N LYS A 95 -11.81 -1.96 4.48
CA LYS A 95 -10.59 -1.92 5.30
C LYS A 95 -9.61 -0.83 4.93
N PHE A 96 -9.79 -0.18 3.77
CA PHE A 96 -8.82 0.76 3.21
C PHE A 96 -8.51 1.91 4.19
N ARG A 97 -9.54 2.50 4.79
CA ARG A 97 -9.38 3.60 5.74
C ARG A 97 -8.60 3.17 6.98
N GLY A 98 -8.88 1.98 7.50
CA GLY A 98 -8.18 1.42 8.66
C GLY A 98 -6.71 1.21 8.37
N ASP A 99 -6.40 0.61 7.23
CA ASP A 99 -5.03 0.33 6.80
C ASP A 99 -4.21 1.62 6.56
N VAL A 100 -4.81 2.68 6.01
CA VAL A 100 -4.13 3.99 5.89
C VAL A 100 -3.82 4.57 7.27
N VAL A 101 -4.76 4.53 8.21
CA VAL A 101 -4.51 5.03 9.57
C VAL A 101 -3.42 4.20 10.27
N MET A 102 -3.40 2.88 10.07
CA MET A 102 -2.35 2.03 10.65
C MET A 102 -0.98 2.35 10.03
N ALA A 103 -0.93 2.53 8.72
CA ALA A 103 0.29 2.95 8.01
C ALA A 103 0.85 4.26 8.58
N GLU A 104 0.03 5.30 8.71
CA GLU A 104 0.45 6.59 9.31
C GLU A 104 0.98 6.42 10.73
N LYS A 105 0.27 5.67 11.59
CA LYS A 105 0.73 5.42 12.96
C LYS A 105 2.10 4.74 12.97
N LYS A 106 2.30 3.77 12.07
CA LYS A 106 3.52 2.97 12.02
C LYS A 106 4.74 3.77 11.59
N ILE A 107 4.56 4.70 10.66
CA ILE A 107 5.63 5.61 10.23
C ILE A 107 5.76 6.87 11.11
N GLY A 108 4.98 6.99 12.20
CA GLY A 108 4.94 8.21 13.02
C GLY A 108 4.39 9.44 12.29
N GLY A 109 3.57 9.22 11.26
CA GLY A 109 2.90 10.24 10.45
C GLY A 109 1.63 10.78 11.08
N ASP A 110 0.71 11.26 10.25
CA ASP A 110 -0.54 11.88 10.71
C ASP A 110 -1.69 10.87 10.74
N PRO A 111 -2.13 10.37 11.92
CA PRO A 111 -3.24 9.43 12.00
C PRO A 111 -4.58 10.02 11.54
N ASN A 112 -4.69 11.34 11.40
CA ASN A 112 -5.87 12.05 10.92
C ASN A 112 -5.77 12.44 9.43
N ILE A 113 -4.78 11.91 8.69
CA ILE A 113 -4.58 12.26 7.27
C ILE A 113 -5.85 12.15 6.43
N LEU A 114 -6.74 11.21 6.76
CA LEU A 114 -8.00 10.99 6.04
C LEU A 114 -8.99 12.18 6.12
N ASN A 115 -8.81 13.07 7.08
CA ASN A 115 -9.61 14.29 7.26
C ASN A 115 -8.92 15.51 6.62
N ASP A 116 -7.79 15.33 5.94
CA ASP A 116 -7.08 16.43 5.27
C ASP A 116 -7.98 17.00 4.15
N PRO A 117 -8.19 18.34 4.10
CA PRO A 117 -9.03 18.98 3.08
C PRO A 117 -8.55 18.70 1.64
N LYS A 118 -7.27 18.33 1.43
CA LYS A 118 -6.75 17.93 0.12
C LYS A 118 -7.37 16.64 -0.42
N LEU A 119 -7.97 15.83 0.45
CA LEU A 119 -8.61 14.55 0.10
C LEU A 119 -10.14 14.68 -0.07
N GLU A 120 -10.68 15.88 0.08
CA GLU A 120 -12.07 16.15 -0.23
C GLU A 120 -12.34 15.88 -1.72
N PRO A 121 -13.50 15.29 -2.06
CA PRO A 121 -13.87 15.11 -3.44
C PRO A 121 -13.98 16.49 -4.09
N GLU A 122 -13.39 16.66 -5.27
CA GLU A 122 -13.55 17.90 -6.03
C GLU A 122 -15.05 18.08 -6.30
N LYS A 123 -15.61 19.17 -5.77
CA LYS A 123 -16.98 19.57 -6.09
C LYS A 123 -17.02 19.82 -7.60
N LYS A 124 -17.66 18.92 -8.35
CA LYS A 124 -17.94 19.18 -9.76
C LYS A 124 -18.84 20.43 -9.83
N PRO A 125 -18.49 21.43 -10.66
CA PRO A 125 -19.34 22.59 -10.89
C PRO A 125 -20.66 22.21 -11.58
#